data_AF-A0A7W7M0Q1-F1
#
_entry.id   AF-A0A7W7M0Q1-F1
#
_cell.length_a   1.000
_cell.length_b   1.000
_cell.length_c   1.000
_cell.angle_alpha   90.00
_cell.angle_beta   90.00
_cell.angle_gamma   90.00
#
_symmetry.space_group_name_H-M   'P 1'
#
loop_
_entity.id
_entity.type
_entity.pdbx_description
1 polymer ?
#
loop_
_entity_poly.entity_id
_entity_poly.type
_entity_poly.pdbx_seq_one_letter_code
_entity_poly.pdbx_strand_id
1 'polypeptide(L)'
;MTEPVFEPPGARRAGPSRPRRPAEVREAVERAVSERCRATRTPCDTHALADVLLVASELTTNAILHGGGVTDFQVDVSGPGVRLSVSDRSDRLPVSLPVTDPQGRRRPGGHGWPIVCRLSRDIRVSDLPAGGKCITAVVPLY
;
A
#
# COMPACT_ATOMS: atom_id res chain seq x y z
N MET A 1 -2.19 -30.49 34.84
CA MET A 1 -1.46 -29.75 33.81
C MET A 1 -2.41 -29.64 32.63
N THR A 2 -3.01 -28.47 32.43
CA THR A 2 -3.97 -28.22 31.34
C THR A 2 -3.49 -26.97 30.63
N GLU A 3 -3.00 -27.13 29.41
CA GLU A 3 -2.48 -26.05 28.57
C GLU A 3 -3.63 -25.14 28.10
N PRO A 4 -3.47 -23.80 28.07
CA PRO A 4 -4.48 -22.92 27.50
C PRO A 4 -4.34 -22.90 25.97
N VAL A 5 -5.43 -23.24 25.27
CA VAL A 5 -5.56 -23.06 23.82
C VAL A 5 -5.58 -21.56 23.52
N PHE A 6 -4.57 -21.08 22.79
CA PHE A 6 -4.51 -19.72 22.27
C PHE A 6 -5.39 -19.66 21.01
N GLU A 7 -6.62 -19.15 21.15
CA GLU A 7 -7.46 -18.81 20.01
C GLU A 7 -6.85 -17.64 19.23
N PRO A 8 -6.74 -17.71 17.89
CA PRO A 8 -6.28 -16.56 17.11
C PRO A 8 -7.37 -15.46 17.14
N PRO A 9 -6.99 -14.17 17.24
CA PRO A 9 -7.95 -13.08 17.25
C PRO A 9 -8.78 -13.08 15.97
N GLY A 10 -10.10 -13.15 16.18
CA GLY A 10 -11.10 -13.40 15.15
C GLY A 10 -10.97 -12.50 13.92
N ALA A 11 -11.03 -13.14 12.76
CA ALA A 11 -11.32 -12.51 11.48
C ALA A 11 -12.62 -11.70 11.62
N ARG A 12 -12.47 -10.38 11.74
CA ARG A 12 -13.60 -9.46 11.62
C ARG A 12 -14.20 -9.66 10.23
N ARG A 13 -15.40 -10.24 10.18
CA ARG A 13 -16.23 -10.27 8.96
C ARG A 13 -16.53 -8.82 8.57
N ALA A 14 -15.75 -8.29 7.63
CA ALA A 14 -16.02 -6.99 7.04
C ALA A 14 -17.29 -7.12 6.18
N GLY A 15 -18.35 -6.39 6.54
CA GLY A 15 -19.45 -6.13 5.60
C GLY A 15 -18.92 -5.44 4.33
N PRO A 16 -19.76 -5.24 3.28
CA PRO A 16 -19.28 -4.70 2.02
C PRO A 16 -18.62 -3.33 2.26
N SER A 17 -17.28 -3.31 2.21
CA SER A 17 -16.49 -2.11 2.42
C SER A 17 -16.81 -1.14 1.30
N ARG A 18 -17.23 0.08 1.66
CA ARG A 18 -17.39 1.16 0.69
C ARG A 18 -16.09 1.28 -0.13
N PRO A 19 -16.16 1.44 -1.46
CA PRO A 19 -14.96 1.64 -2.25
C PRO A 19 -14.22 2.87 -1.74
N ARG A 20 -12.98 2.67 -1.28
CA ARG A 20 -12.16 3.74 -0.71
C ARG A 20 -11.51 4.54 -1.84
N ARG A 21 -11.53 5.86 -1.72
CA ARG A 21 -10.97 6.76 -2.75
C ARG A 21 -9.45 6.92 -2.58
N PRO A 22 -8.67 7.16 -3.65
CA PRO A 22 -7.23 7.44 -3.54
C PRO A 22 -6.88 8.56 -2.56
N ALA A 23 -7.73 9.60 -2.50
CA ALA A 23 -7.56 10.71 -1.57
C ALA A 23 -7.58 10.26 -0.10
N GLU A 24 -8.45 9.31 0.26
CA GLU A 24 -8.57 8.82 1.64
C GLU A 24 -7.28 8.12 2.10
N VAL A 25 -6.61 7.38 1.20
CA VAL A 25 -5.34 6.72 1.50
C VAL A 25 -4.23 7.76 1.73
N ARG A 26 -4.18 8.78 0.85
CA ARG A 26 -3.20 9.88 0.97
C ARG A 26 -3.38 10.67 2.26
N GLU A 27 -4.61 11.08 2.57
CA GLU A 27 -4.93 11.79 3.81
C GLU A 27 -4.59 10.94 5.06
N ALA A 28 -4.80 9.62 5.00
CA ALA A 28 -4.41 8.72 6.08
C ALA A 28 -2.88 8.65 6.27
N VAL A 29 -2.11 8.63 5.18
CA VAL A 29 -0.65 8.70 5.23
C VAL A 29 -0.18 10.01 5.85
N GLU A 30 -0.66 11.15 5.35
CA GLU A 30 -0.27 12.48 5.85
C GLU A 30 -0.55 12.63 7.34
N ARG A 31 -1.74 12.17 7.77
CA ARG A 31 -2.16 12.20 9.16
C ARG A 31 -1.24 11.34 10.03
N ALA A 32 -1.03 10.08 9.66
CA ALA A 32 -0.24 9.15 10.45
C ALA A 32 1.24 9.60 10.58
N VAL A 33 1.83 10.14 9.51
CA VAL A 33 3.20 10.69 9.55
C VAL A 33 3.24 11.94 10.43
N SER A 34 2.27 12.86 10.27
CA SER A 34 2.20 14.07 11.10
C SER A 34 2.03 13.77 12.58
N GLU A 35 1.17 12.82 12.93
CA GLU A 35 0.97 12.33 14.30
C GLU A 35 2.27 11.72 14.86
N ARG A 36 2.98 10.91 14.07
CA ARG A 36 4.27 10.34 14.46
C ARG A 36 5.31 11.43 14.74
N CYS A 37 5.52 12.37 13.82
CA CYS A 37 6.49 13.46 13.99
C CYS A 37 6.20 14.29 15.25
N ARG A 38 4.92 14.57 15.54
CA ARG A 38 4.50 15.27 16.77
C ARG A 38 4.84 14.46 18.01
N ALA A 39 4.55 13.15 18.01
CA ALA A 39 4.81 12.27 19.15
C ALA A 39 6.31 12.10 19.45
N THR A 40 7.17 12.11 18.43
CA THR A 40 8.64 11.99 18.59
C THR A 40 9.37 13.29 18.77
N ARG A 41 8.73 14.42 18.44
CA ARG A 41 9.40 15.71 18.26
C ARG A 41 10.53 15.66 17.21
N THR A 42 10.37 14.84 16.17
CA THR A 42 11.29 14.82 15.03
C THR A 42 10.69 15.60 13.86
N PRO A 43 11.52 16.32 13.07
CA PRO A 43 11.05 16.91 11.81
C PRO A 43 10.46 15.84 10.89
N CYS A 44 9.39 16.17 10.18
CA CYS A 44 8.95 15.33 9.06
C CYS A 44 9.83 15.65 7.85
N ASP A 45 10.49 14.63 7.30
CA ASP A 45 11.14 14.75 6.00
C ASP A 45 10.06 14.87 4.91
N THR A 46 10.00 16.02 4.25
CA THR A 46 9.02 16.31 3.20
C THR A 46 9.28 15.51 1.92
N HIS A 47 10.52 15.18 1.60
CA HIS A 47 10.86 14.33 0.46
C HIS A 47 10.43 12.89 0.73
N ALA A 48 10.75 12.37 1.92
CA ALA A 48 10.34 11.01 2.26
C ALA A 48 8.81 10.88 2.36
N LEU A 49 8.10 11.90 2.88
CA LEU A 49 6.64 11.94 2.83
C LEU A 49 6.12 11.95 1.39
N ALA A 50 6.73 12.72 0.49
CA ALA A 50 6.34 12.74 -0.92
C ALA A 50 6.50 11.37 -1.59
N ASP A 51 7.55 10.62 -1.25
CA ASP A 51 7.77 9.25 -1.74
C ASP A 51 6.68 8.30 -1.25
N VAL A 52 6.31 8.35 0.04
CA VAL A 52 5.21 7.53 0.58
C VAL A 52 3.89 7.87 -0.12
N LEU A 53 3.62 9.17 -0.34
CA LEU A 53 2.40 9.62 -1.01
C LEU A 53 2.37 9.20 -2.48
N LEU A 54 3.52 9.15 -3.14
CA LEU A 54 3.62 8.63 -4.50
C LEU A 54 3.34 7.13 -4.52
N VAL A 55 3.94 6.35 -3.62
CA VAL A 55 3.64 4.91 -3.47
C VAL A 55 2.15 4.68 -3.20
N ALA A 56 1.53 5.49 -2.34
CA ALA A 56 0.10 5.41 -2.06
C ALA A 56 -0.77 5.67 -3.29
N SER A 57 -0.42 6.70 -4.07
CA SER A 57 -1.09 7.00 -5.33
C SER A 57 -0.96 5.84 -6.32
N GLU A 58 0.24 5.28 -6.50
CA GLU A 58 0.48 4.21 -7.46
C GLU A 58 -0.22 2.91 -7.06
N LEU A 59 -0.16 2.51 -5.78
CA LEU A 59 -0.86 1.31 -5.30
C LEU A 59 -2.37 1.44 -5.46
N THR A 60 -2.94 2.59 -5.10
CA THR A 60 -4.38 2.81 -5.21
C THR A 60 -4.82 2.91 -6.67
N THR A 61 -4.03 3.56 -7.52
CA THR A 61 -4.29 3.62 -8.97
C THR A 61 -4.25 2.24 -9.59
N ASN A 62 -3.26 1.40 -9.24
CA ASN A 62 -3.20 0.02 -9.70
C ASN A 62 -4.39 -0.81 -9.20
N ALA A 63 -4.79 -0.65 -7.94
CA ALA A 63 -5.97 -1.30 -7.39
C ALA A 63 -7.25 -0.91 -8.17
N ILE A 64 -7.39 0.35 -8.57
CA ILE A 64 -8.54 0.83 -9.34
C ILE A 64 -8.50 0.33 -10.78
N LEU A 65 -7.38 0.52 -11.48
CA LEU A 65 -7.26 0.21 -12.91
C LEU A 65 -7.16 -1.29 -13.20
N HIS A 66 -6.58 -2.06 -12.29
CA HIS A 66 -6.23 -3.47 -12.52
C HIS A 66 -6.76 -4.42 -11.43
N GLY A 67 -7.03 -3.87 -10.25
CA GLY A 67 -7.48 -4.62 -9.06
C GLY A 67 -8.98 -4.70 -8.87
N GLY A 68 -9.79 -4.09 -9.75
CA GLY A 68 -11.25 -4.03 -9.58
C GLY A 68 -11.69 -3.11 -8.43
N GLY A 69 -10.82 -2.20 -7.99
CA GLY A 69 -11.07 -1.22 -6.94
C GLY A 69 -10.48 -1.59 -5.57
N VAL A 70 -10.19 -0.58 -4.76
CA VAL A 70 -9.70 -0.76 -3.38
C VAL A 70 -10.79 -1.35 -2.50
N THR A 71 -10.44 -2.41 -1.77
CA THR A 71 -11.32 -3.08 -0.80
C THR A 71 -10.99 -2.73 0.64
N ASP A 72 -9.71 -2.50 0.92
CA ASP A 72 -9.20 -2.09 2.24
C ASP A 72 -7.84 -1.40 2.08
N PHE A 73 -7.44 -0.65 3.09
CA PHE A 73 -6.09 -0.14 3.26
C PHE A 73 -5.75 0.00 4.75
N GLN A 74 -4.45 -0.10 5.06
CA GLN A 74 -3.90 0.12 6.38
C GLN A 74 -2.63 0.96 6.27
N VAL A 75 -2.45 1.90 7.18
CA VAL A 75 -1.24 2.73 7.32
C VAL A 75 -0.73 2.54 8.73
N ASP A 76 0.50 2.06 8.85
CA ASP A 76 1.22 1.98 10.12
C ASP A 76 2.56 2.71 9.99
N VAL A 77 2.90 3.53 10.98
CA VAL A 77 4.17 4.24 11.03
C VAL A 77 4.99 3.64 12.15
N SER A 78 5.86 2.70 11.79
CA SER A 78 6.69 1.95 12.73
C SER A 78 8.16 1.97 12.33
N GLY A 79 9.03 2.09 13.34
CA GLY A 79 10.47 2.19 13.13
C GLY A 79 10.84 3.39 12.24
N PRO A 80 11.67 3.20 11.18
CA PRO A 80 12.14 4.28 10.31
C PRO A 80 11.28 4.52 9.06
N GLY A 81 10.03 4.05 9.00
CA GLY A 81 9.23 4.14 7.77
C GLY A 81 7.72 4.00 7.94
N VAL A 82 7.01 4.09 6.82
CA VAL A 82 5.58 3.84 6.69
C VAL A 82 5.36 2.47 6.07
N ARG A 83 4.62 1.61 6.76
CA ARG A 83 4.04 0.39 6.20
C ARG A 83 2.66 0.72 5.66
N LEU A 84 2.54 0.76 4.34
CA LEU A 84 1.27 0.96 3.64
C LEU A 84 0.80 -0.37 3.06
N SER A 85 -0.41 -0.79 3.41
CA SER A 85 -1.07 -1.96 2.82
C SER A 85 -2.31 -1.53 2.06
N VAL A 86 -2.45 -1.97 0.81
CA VAL A 86 -3.62 -1.72 -0.04
C VAL A 86 -4.14 -3.05 -0.57
N SER A 87 -5.43 -3.29 -0.36
CA SER A 87 -6.13 -4.49 -0.81
C SER A 87 -7.03 -4.19 -2.00
N ASP A 88 -7.11 -5.12 -2.94
CA ASP A 88 -7.99 -5.07 -4.10
C ASP A 88 -8.69 -6.42 -4.34
N ARG A 89 -9.62 -6.47 -5.30
CA ARG A 89 -10.46 -7.65 -5.58
C ARG A 89 -9.79 -8.68 -6.49
N SER A 90 -8.58 -8.42 -6.96
CA SER A 90 -7.93 -9.18 -8.02
C SER A 90 -6.73 -9.95 -7.50
N ASP A 91 -6.64 -11.23 -7.86
CA ASP A 91 -5.49 -12.08 -7.57
C ASP A 91 -4.32 -11.81 -8.55
N ARG A 92 -4.50 -10.90 -9.51
CA ARG A 92 -3.44 -10.57 -10.47
C ARG A 92 -2.30 -9.86 -9.77
N LEU A 93 -1.12 -10.48 -9.84
CA LEU A 93 0.11 -9.86 -9.35
C LEU A 93 0.46 -8.61 -10.16
N PRO A 94 1.08 -7.60 -9.52
CA PRO A 94 1.63 -6.46 -10.24
C PRO A 94 2.70 -6.91 -11.23
N VAL A 95 2.64 -6.41 -12.47
CA VAL A 95 3.61 -6.71 -13.51
C VAL A 95 4.35 -5.45 -13.94
N SER A 96 5.67 -5.54 -14.01
CA SER A 96 6.49 -4.51 -14.68
C SER A 96 6.33 -4.67 -16.19
N LEU A 97 5.74 -3.67 -16.84
CA LEU A 97 5.72 -3.62 -18.30
C LEU A 97 6.96 -2.89 -18.83
N PRO A 98 7.50 -3.27 -20.00
CA PRO A 98 8.55 -2.52 -20.66
C PRO A 98 8.11 -1.08 -20.93
N VAL A 99 9.03 -0.11 -20.80
CA VAL A 99 8.76 1.31 -21.03
C VAL A 99 8.43 1.61 -22.50
N THR A 100 8.86 0.73 -23.41
CA THR A 100 8.61 0.83 -24.85
C THR A 100 7.66 -0.26 -25.34
N ASP A 101 6.90 0.05 -26.39
CA ASP A 101 6.16 -0.93 -27.16
C ASP A 101 7.09 -1.72 -28.11
N PRO A 102 6.62 -2.79 -28.77
CA PRO A 102 7.43 -3.54 -29.73
C PRO A 102 7.92 -2.69 -30.91
N GLN A 103 7.36 -1.50 -31.12
CA GLN A 103 7.73 -0.54 -32.15
C GLN A 103 8.70 0.55 -31.61
N GLY A 104 9.19 0.41 -30.38
CA GLY A 104 10.15 1.33 -29.76
C GLY A 104 9.54 2.65 -29.27
N ARG A 105 8.22 2.81 -29.29
CA ARG A 105 7.55 4.04 -28.81
C ARG A 105 7.36 3.96 -27.31
N ARG A 106 7.46 5.11 -26.62
CA ARG A 106 7.11 5.17 -25.18
C ARG A 106 5.66 4.76 -24.98
N ARG A 107 5.42 3.78 -24.11
CA ARG A 107 4.07 3.40 -23.71
C ARG A 107 3.48 4.45 -22.76
N PRO A 108 2.22 4.86 -22.95
CA PRO A 108 1.47 5.52 -21.89
C PRO A 108 1.23 4.54 -20.73
N GLY A 109 1.73 4.86 -19.53
CA GLY A 109 1.54 4.03 -18.33
C GLY A 109 2.60 2.95 -18.13
N GLY A 110 2.40 2.08 -17.13
CA GLY A 110 3.35 1.00 -16.77
C GLY A 110 4.49 1.42 -15.84
N HIS A 111 4.49 2.67 -15.36
CA HIS A 111 5.51 3.18 -14.45
C HIS A 111 5.18 2.95 -12.96
N GLY A 112 3.91 2.72 -12.62
CA GLY A 112 3.48 2.69 -11.23
C GLY A 112 4.14 1.58 -10.41
N TRP A 113 4.20 0.36 -10.94
CA TRP A 113 4.86 -0.73 -10.23
C TRP A 113 6.38 -0.54 -10.08
N PRO A 114 7.15 -0.15 -11.12
CA PRO A 114 8.54 0.26 -10.96
C PRO A 114 8.78 1.36 -9.92
N ILE A 115 7.88 2.35 -9.82
CA ILE A 115 7.96 3.41 -8.80
C ILE A 115 7.81 2.82 -7.40
N VAL A 116 6.78 2.00 -7.18
CA VAL A 116 6.56 1.30 -5.90
C VAL A 116 7.79 0.48 -5.51
N CYS A 117 8.33 -0.30 -6.44
CA CYS A 117 9.55 -1.10 -6.23
C CYS A 117 10.78 -0.27 -5.88
N ARG A 118 10.92 0.93 -6.44
CA ARG A 118 12.09 1.79 -6.20
C ARG A 118 12.04 2.48 -4.84
N LEU A 119 10.86 2.96 -4.44
CA LEU A 119 10.70 3.76 -3.23
C LEU A 119 10.47 2.92 -1.98
N SER A 120 10.11 1.64 -2.15
CA SER A 120 9.89 0.73 -1.04
C SER A 120 11.15 -0.05 -0.71
N ARG A 121 11.46 -0.14 0.59
CA ARG A 121 12.51 -1.02 1.11
C ARG A 121 12.09 -2.50 1.14
N ASP A 122 10.82 -2.76 1.43
CA ASP A 122 10.24 -4.11 1.44
C ASP A 122 8.87 -4.06 0.77
N ILE A 123 8.56 -5.09 -0.02
CA ILE A 123 7.25 -5.25 -0.64
C ILE A 123 6.80 -6.69 -0.48
N ARG A 124 5.57 -6.87 -0.02
CA ARG A 124 4.92 -8.16 0.10
C ARG A 124 3.59 -8.13 -0.63
N VAL A 125 3.30 -9.22 -1.31
CA VAL A 125 1.99 -9.47 -1.90
C VAL A 125 1.46 -10.74 -1.26
N SER A 126 0.26 -10.68 -0.69
CA SER A 126 -0.40 -11.83 -0.09
C SER A 126 -1.83 -11.93 -0.57
N ASP A 127 -2.27 -13.15 -0.86
CA ASP A 127 -3.66 -13.43 -1.19
C ASP A 127 -4.55 -13.23 0.05
N LEU A 128 -5.80 -12.83 -0.18
CA LEU A 128 -6.78 -12.65 0.87
C LEU A 128 -7.67 -13.89 1.00
N PRO A 129 -8.09 -14.29 2.22
CA PRO A 129 -8.89 -15.50 2.44
C PRO A 129 -10.23 -15.55 1.68
N ALA A 130 -10.78 -14.40 1.32
CA ALA A 130 -12.05 -14.26 0.58
C ALA A 130 -11.85 -13.95 -0.92
N GLY A 131 -10.62 -14.09 -1.43
CA GLY A 131 -10.23 -13.66 -2.77
C GLY A 131 -9.75 -12.21 -2.82
N GLY A 132 -8.97 -11.88 -3.85
CA GLY A 132 -8.22 -10.65 -3.97
C GLY A 132 -6.83 -10.75 -3.32
N LYS A 133 -6.09 -9.65 -3.39
CA LYS A 133 -4.74 -9.56 -2.81
C LYS A 133 -4.58 -8.32 -1.95
N CYS A 134 -3.60 -8.37 -1.07
CA CYS A 134 -3.07 -7.24 -0.35
C CYS A 134 -1.61 -7.01 -0.75
N ILE A 135 -1.28 -5.78 -1.13
CA ILE A 135 0.09 -5.35 -1.36
C ILE A 135 0.51 -4.48 -0.19
N THR A 136 1.55 -4.91 0.52
CA THR A 136 2.19 -4.15 1.60
C THR A 136 3.53 -3.62 1.13
N ALA A 137 3.71 -2.31 1.15
CA ALA A 137 4.96 -1.62 0.88
C ALA A 137 5.48 -0.95 2.15
N VAL A 138 6.78 -1.07 2.42
CA VAL A 138 7.47 -0.36 3.50
C VAL A 138 8.33 0.73 2.88
N VAL A 139 7.98 1.99 3.10
CA VAL A 139 8.66 3.16 2.55
C VAL A 139 9.42 3.89 3.66
N PRO A 140 10.73 4.15 3.52
CA PRO A 140 11.52 4.90 4.50
C PRO A 140 11.04 6.35 4.74
N LEU A 141 11.35 6.90 5.92
CA LEU A 141 11.06 8.30 6.32
C LEU A 141 12.35 9.10 6.65
N TYR A 142 13.44 8.89 5.92
CA TYR A 142 14.75 9.51 6.17
C TYR A 142 15.48 9.88 4.88
#